data_AF-A0A832UL41-F1
#
_entry.id   AF-A0A832UL41-F1
#
_cell.length_a   1.000
_cell.length_b   1.000
_cell.length_c   1.000
_cell.angle_alpha   90.00
_cell.angle_beta   90.00
_cell.angle_gamma   90.00
#
_symmetry.space_group_name_H-M   'P 1'
#
loop_
_entity.id
_entity.type
_entity.pdbx_description
1 polymer ?
#
loop_
_entity_poly.entity_id
_entity_poly.type
_entity_poly.pdbx_seq_one_letter_code
_entity_poly.pdbx_strand_id
1 'polypeptide(L)'
;MLICGRVHREGDKVATAISGFDVDRATDRELGLAQKEDISILTLTSEEYPELLQSIYDPPSVLYVEGKPLNSISFPLAVVGTCNPSEYGKIIAHR
;
A
#
# COMPACT_ATOMS: atom_id res chain seq x y z
N MET A 1 10.71 -4.03 -19.03
CA MET A 1 11.75 -3.59 -18.08
C MET A 1 11.61 -4.47 -16.86
N LEU A 2 12.50 -5.47 -16.73
CA LEU A 2 12.36 -6.62 -15.83
C LEU A 2 13.06 -6.32 -14.50
N ILE A 3 12.35 -6.45 -13.38
CA ILE A 3 12.98 -6.54 -12.05
C ILE A 3 12.86 -8.00 -11.60
N CYS A 4 13.78 -8.84 -12.09
CA CYS A 4 13.94 -10.22 -11.61
C CYS A 4 14.98 -10.20 -10.49
N GLY A 5 14.50 -10.06 -9.25
CA GLY A 5 15.29 -10.25 -8.04
C GLY A 5 15.73 -11.71 -7.95
N ARG A 6 17.05 -11.91 -7.92
CA ARG A 6 17.74 -13.21 -7.90
C ARG A 6 17.38 -13.99 -6.62
N VAL A 7 16.44 -14.93 -6.70
CA VAL A 7 16.09 -15.86 -5.59
C VAL A 7 17.04 -17.06 -5.61
N HIS A 8 17.78 -17.25 -4.53
CA HIS A 8 18.84 -18.26 -4.41
C HIS A 8 18.23 -19.67 -4.17
N ARG A 9 18.48 -20.60 -5.11
CA ARG A 9 18.37 -22.07 -5.02
C ARG A 9 17.15 -22.67 -4.27
N GLU A 10 15.94 -22.38 -4.75
CA GLU A 10 14.75 -23.25 -4.61
C GLU A 10 13.72 -22.91 -5.72
N GLY A 11 14.19 -22.76 -6.96
CA GLY A 11 13.45 -22.08 -8.03
C GLY A 11 12.39 -22.90 -8.77
N ASP A 12 12.60 -24.20 -8.98
CA ASP A 12 11.81 -24.94 -9.99
C ASP A 12 10.37 -25.22 -9.55
N LYS A 13 10.17 -25.54 -8.26
CA LYS A 13 8.85 -25.82 -7.70
C LYS A 13 8.02 -24.56 -7.52
N VAL A 14 8.65 -23.46 -7.12
CA VAL A 14 8.01 -22.16 -6.91
C VAL A 14 7.67 -21.51 -8.26
N ALA A 15 8.57 -21.57 -9.25
CA ALA A 15 8.33 -21.04 -10.59
C ALA A 15 7.15 -21.76 -11.28
N THR A 16 7.03 -23.08 -11.11
CA THR A 16 5.92 -23.86 -11.68
C THR A 16 4.58 -23.48 -11.02
N ALA A 17 4.56 -23.29 -9.71
CA ALA A 17 3.37 -22.87 -8.97
C ALA A 17 2.92 -21.44 -9.34
N ILE A 18 3.86 -20.53 -9.61
CA ILE A 18 3.55 -19.16 -10.06
C ILE A 18 3.00 -19.17 -11.50
N SER A 19 3.51 -20.04 -12.38
CA SER A 19 3.05 -20.12 -13.78
C SER A 19 1.63 -20.67 -13.95
N GLY A 20 1.14 -21.46 -12.98
CA GLY A 20 -0.23 -21.99 -12.98
C GLY A 20 -1.25 -21.11 -12.26
N PHE A 21 -0.81 -20.00 -11.68
CA PHE A 21 -1.69 -19.05 -11.01
C PHE A 21 -2.24 -18.07 -12.04
N ASP A 22 -3.56 -18.05 -12.21
CA ASP A 22 -4.26 -17.12 -13.09
C ASP A 22 -4.29 -15.73 -12.41
N VAL A 23 -3.17 -15.02 -12.55
CA VAL A 23 -2.95 -13.69 -11.96
C VAL A 23 -3.98 -12.69 -12.50
N ASP A 24 -4.38 -12.84 -13.76
CA ASP A 24 -5.34 -11.94 -14.42
C ASP A 24 -6.71 -12.04 -13.76
N ARG A 25 -7.25 -13.26 -13.60
CA ARG A 25 -8.56 -13.47 -12.98
C ARG A 25 -8.61 -13.05 -11.51
N ALA A 26 -7.51 -13.24 -10.77
CA ALA A 26 -7.41 -12.81 -9.39
C ALA A 26 -7.37 -11.27 -9.30
N THR A 27 -6.62 -10.62 -10.19
CA THR A 27 -6.48 -9.16 -10.24
C THR A 27 -7.80 -8.49 -10.62
N ASP A 28 -8.51 -9.03 -11.62
CA ASP A 28 -9.81 -8.51 -12.05
C ASP A 28 -10.87 -8.55 -10.94
N ARG A 29 -10.85 -9.61 -10.11
CA ARG A 29 -11.75 -9.72 -8.96
C ARG A 29 -11.47 -8.63 -7.93
N GLU A 30 -10.21 -8.43 -7.57
CA GLU A 30 -9.82 -7.42 -6.58
C GLU A 30 -10.05 -6.00 -7.10
N LEU A 31 -9.81 -5.74 -8.39
CA LEU A 31 -10.14 -4.48 -9.04
C LEU A 31 -11.65 -4.21 -9.02
N GLY A 32 -12.47 -5.22 -9.30
CA GLY A 32 -13.93 -5.10 -9.25
C GLY A 32 -14.46 -4.84 -7.83
N LEU A 33 -13.84 -5.45 -6.82
CA LEU A 33 -14.12 -5.18 -5.41
C LEU A 33 -13.73 -3.74 -5.02
N ALA A 34 -12.52 -3.31 -5.38
CA ALA A 34 -12.04 -1.97 -5.08
C ALA A 34 -12.92 -0.89 -5.73
N GLN A 35 -13.30 -1.07 -7.00
CA GLN A 35 -14.23 -0.15 -7.69
C GLN A 35 -15.60 -0.09 -7.03
N LYS A 36 -16.11 -1.22 -6.53
CA LYS A 36 -17.42 -1.27 -5.86
C LYS A 36 -17.42 -0.49 -4.54
N GLU A 37 -16.30 -0.50 -3.83
CA GLU A 37 -16.14 0.15 -2.53
C GLU A 37 -15.50 1.55 -2.63
N ASP A 38 -15.39 2.12 -3.84
CA ASP A 38 -14.77 3.44 -4.11
C ASP A 38 -13.32 3.56 -3.60
N ILE A 39 -12.57 2.45 -3.73
CA ILE A 39 -11.17 2.33 -3.34
C ILE A 39 -10.27 2.52 -4.57
N SER A 40 -9.39 3.50 -4.50
CA SER A 40 -8.33 3.75 -5.47
C SER A 40 -7.11 2.87 -5.17
N ILE A 41 -6.58 2.21 -6.20
CA ILE A 41 -5.36 1.41 -6.09
C ILE A 41 -4.20 2.19 -6.71
N LEU A 42 -3.22 2.55 -5.89
CA LEU A 42 -2.03 3.28 -6.31
C LEU A 42 -0.81 2.34 -6.32
N THR A 43 -0.02 2.40 -7.40
CA THR A 43 1.25 1.69 -7.52
C THR A 43 2.41 2.67 -7.42
N LEU A 44 3.63 2.16 -7.21
CA LEU A 44 4.86 2.98 -7.12
C LEU A 44 5.12 3.89 -8.33
N THR A 45 4.50 3.60 -9.48
CA THR A 45 4.63 4.38 -10.72
C THR A 45 3.49 5.38 -10.93
N SER A 46 2.49 5.40 -10.05
CA SER A 46 1.38 6.35 -10.13
C SER A 46 1.82 7.74 -9.70
N GLU A 47 1.41 8.78 -10.43
CA GLU A 47 1.65 10.19 -10.07
C GLU A 47 0.92 10.58 -8.78
N GLU A 48 -0.13 9.84 -8.40
CA GLU A 48 -0.89 10.07 -7.17
C GLU A 48 -0.22 9.43 -5.94
N TYR A 49 0.85 8.66 -6.13
CA TYR A 49 1.59 8.02 -5.04
C TYR A 49 2.37 9.07 -4.22
N PRO A 50 2.25 9.10 -2.88
CA PRO A 50 2.93 10.11 -2.06
C PRO A 50 4.46 9.99 -2.12
N GLU A 51 5.15 11.08 -2.47
CA GLU A 51 6.63 11.14 -2.53
C GLU A 51 7.28 10.75 -1.17
N LEU A 52 6.66 11.15 -0.06
CA LEU A 52 7.13 10.81 1.28
C LEU A 52 7.09 9.30 1.57
N LEU A 53 6.11 8.59 1.02
CA LEU A 53 6.06 7.12 1.13
C LEU A 53 6.99 6.44 0.15
N GLN A 54 7.23 7.05 -1.02
CA GLN A 54 8.12 6.48 -2.03
C GLN A 54 9.60 6.55 -1.59
N SER A 55 9.94 7.53 -0.75
CA SER A 55 11.32 7.79 -0.28
C SER A 55 11.75 6.97 0.94
N ILE A 56 10.86 6.15 1.53
CA ILE A 56 11.23 5.25 2.64
C ILE A 56 12.04 4.05 2.13
N TYR A 57 12.72 3.35 3.04
CA TYR A 57 13.62 2.24 2.70
C TYR A 57 12.94 1.08 1.93
N ASP A 58 11.71 0.74 2.31
CA ASP A 58 10.91 -0.32 1.69
C ASP A 58 9.52 0.23 1.35
N PRO A 59 9.38 0.94 0.22
CA PRO A 59 8.13 1.60 -0.12
C PRO A 59 7.08 0.54 -0.50
N PRO A 60 5.85 0.63 0.04
CA PRO A 60 4.81 -0.36 -0.26
C PRO A 60 4.49 -0.34 -1.75
N SER A 61 4.53 -1.51 -2.39
CA SER A 61 4.39 -1.63 -3.85
C SER A 61 3.00 -1.26 -4.36
N VAL A 62 1.97 -1.46 -3.53
CA VAL A 62 0.56 -1.18 -3.81
C VAL A 62 -0.07 -0.53 -2.57
N LEU A 63 -0.81 0.55 -2.76
CA LEU A 63 -1.61 1.23 -1.74
C LEU A 63 -3.09 1.20 -2.14
N TYR A 64 -3.95 0.79 -1.21
CA TYR A 64 -5.39 0.90 -1.32
C TYR A 64 -5.83 2.15 -0.56
N VAL A 65 -6.47 3.09 -1.25
CA VAL A 65 -6.83 4.41 -0.73
C VAL A 65 -8.34 4.60 -0.87
N GLU A 66 -9.00 4.82 0.25
CA GLU A 66 -10.43 5.16 0.28
C GLU A 66 -10.57 6.67 0.55
N GLY A 67 -11.39 7.36 -0.25
CA GLY A 67 -11.66 8.79 -0.08
C GLY A 67 -10.70 9.72 -0.83
N LYS A 68 -10.14 10.72 -0.15
CA LYS A 68 -9.38 11.80 -0.81
C LYS A 68 -7.97 11.36 -1.25
N PRO A 69 -7.46 11.86 -2.38
CA PRO A 69 -6.10 11.59 -2.82
C PRO A 69 -5.05 11.99 -1.77
N LEU A 70 -4.09 11.09 -1.48
CA LEU A 70 -3.06 11.32 -0.46
C LEU A 70 -2.09 12.46 -0.84
N ASN A 71 -1.85 12.67 -2.13
CA ASN A 71 -1.03 13.76 -2.65
C ASN A 71 -1.63 15.17 -2.41
N SER A 72 -2.90 15.26 -2.00
CA SER A 72 -3.55 16.54 -1.69
C SER A 72 -3.06 17.19 -0.38
N ILE A 73 -2.36 16.42 0.47
CA ILE A 73 -1.86 16.88 1.77
C ILE A 73 -0.42 17.37 1.62
N SER A 74 -0.24 18.70 1.64
CA SER A 74 1.09 19.31 1.45
C SER A 74 2.06 19.02 2.61
N PHE A 75 1.56 18.80 3.83
CA PHE A 75 2.37 18.53 5.03
C PHE A 75 1.65 17.52 5.94
N PRO A 76 1.83 16.20 5.70
CA PRO A 76 1.20 15.18 6.53
C PRO A 76 1.92 15.09 7.89
N LEU A 77 1.15 15.14 8.99
CA LEU A 77 1.63 14.94 10.35
C LEU A 77 0.97 13.70 10.96
N ALA A 78 1.79 12.73 11.35
CA ALA A 78 1.31 11.57 12.10
C ALA A 78 1.32 11.87 13.60
N VAL A 79 0.18 11.62 14.27
CA VAL A 79 0.06 11.68 15.74
C VAL A 79 -0.14 10.25 16.24
N VAL A 80 0.81 9.74 17.03
CA VAL A 80 0.79 8.39 17.60
C VAL A 80 0.94 8.45 19.12
N GLY A 81 0.34 7.49 19.85
CA GLY A 81 0.35 7.49 21.31
C GLY A 81 -0.09 6.16 21.90
N THR A 82 -0.31 6.11 23.22
CA THR A 82 -0.79 4.92 23.93
C THR A 82 -2.20 4.51 23.49
N CYS A 83 -2.45 3.20 23.39
CA CYS A 83 -3.80 2.66 23.14
C CYS A 83 -4.76 2.88 24.32
N ASN A 84 -4.24 3.19 25.52
CA ASN A 84 -5.03 3.56 26.70
C ASN A 84 -4.57 4.92 27.25
N PRO A 85 -4.98 6.03 26.62
CA PRO A 85 -4.58 7.37 27.05
C PRO A 85 -5.32 7.81 28.31
N SER A 86 -4.63 8.55 29.18
CA SER A 86 -5.28 9.28 30.26
C SER A 86 -6.14 10.41 29.70
N GLU A 87 -7.11 10.91 30.49
CA GLU A 87 -7.93 12.07 30.09
C GLU A 87 -7.06 13.29 29.77
N TYR A 88 -5.98 13.50 30.53
CA TYR A 88 -4.99 14.54 30.22
C TYR A 88 -4.35 14.33 28.84
N GLY A 89 -3.95 13.10 28.51
CA GLY A 89 -3.36 12.77 27.21
C GLY A 89 -4.32 13.05 26.05
N LYS A 90 -5.61 12.74 26.20
CA LYS A 90 -6.64 13.06 25.20
C LYS A 90 -6.78 14.57 24.99
N ILE A 91 -6.82 15.34 26.09
CA ILE A 91 -6.94 16.81 26.02
C ILE A 91 -5.77 17.42 25.27
N ILE A 92 -4.54 16.96 25.52
CA ILE A 92 -3.35 17.50 24.85
C ILE A 92 -3.32 17.11 23.37
N ALA A 93 -3.74 15.91 23.00
CA ALA A 93 -3.76 15.47 21.60
C ALA A 93 -4.81 16.19 20.74
N HIS A 94 -5.89 16.71 21.35
CA HIS A 94 -6.94 17.46 20.65
C HIS A 94 -6.67 18.98 20.53
N ARG A 95 -5.64 19.49 21.20
CA ARG A 95 -5.27 20.91 21.19
C ARG A 95 -4.30 21.21 20.08
#